data_AF-A0A381Z9I5-F1
#
_entry.id   AF-A0A381Z9I5-F1
#
_cell.length_a   1.000
_cell.length_b   1.000
_cell.length_c   1.000
_cell.angle_alpha   90.00
_cell.angle_beta   90.00
_cell.angle_gamma   90.00
#
_symmetry.space_group_name_H-M   'P 1'
#
loop_
_entity.id
_entity.type
_entity.pdbx_description
1 polymer ?
#
loop_
_entity_poly.entity_id
_entity_poly.type
_entity_poly.pdbx_seq_one_letter_code
_entity_poly.pdbx_strand_id
1 'polypeptide(L)'
;VILNAIVLEPTHKKIGYICVPYKHDNFSVSVKDYWTLSKNFSSIYFVTATFSDDIKPYFPSSTNHYLLGKFNDDADIIKNHKKFMNDSPSFVFSINDELFERNIKQMQRFVSIYYVEFNDQEAISDISNVIVKKDRIQQAGFAHLSVFCENKPKFTFPYSDRIIILEVADDRSPQSICKYCEKTRQDISRKGVVMNNLVSFSLLEKLK
;
A
#
# COMPACT_ATOMS: atom_id res chain seq x y z
N VAL A 1 -31.22 -20.26 -27.77
CA VAL A 1 -30.63 -21.01 -26.64
C VAL A 1 -29.18 -20.59 -26.53
N ILE A 2 -28.89 -19.81 -25.47
CA ILE A 2 -27.62 -19.55 -24.77
C ILE A 2 -26.40 -19.11 -25.61
N LEU A 3 -26.13 -17.80 -25.49
CA LEU A 3 -24.82 -17.16 -25.62
C LEU A 3 -23.85 -17.80 -24.61
N ASN A 4 -22.71 -18.33 -25.07
CA ASN A 4 -21.54 -18.56 -24.22
C ASN A 4 -20.39 -17.72 -24.76
N ALA A 5 -20.42 -16.42 -24.46
CA ALA A 5 -19.19 -15.64 -24.42
C ALA A 5 -18.45 -16.09 -23.15
N ILE A 6 -17.47 -16.97 -23.32
CA ILE A 6 -16.49 -17.24 -22.26
C ILE A 6 -15.69 -15.94 -22.13
N VAL A 7 -16.08 -15.10 -21.18
CA VAL A 7 -15.18 -14.10 -20.63
C VAL A 7 -14.10 -14.88 -19.90
N LEU A 8 -13.01 -15.19 -20.61
CA LEU A 8 -11.75 -15.48 -19.95
C LEU A 8 -11.32 -14.17 -19.32
N GLU A 9 -11.71 -13.93 -18.06
CA GLU A 9 -11.02 -12.92 -17.27
C GLU A 9 -9.55 -13.36 -17.21
N PRO A 10 -8.59 -12.56 -17.70
CA PRO A 10 -7.21 -12.84 -17.41
C PRO A 10 -7.09 -12.75 -15.89
N THR A 11 -6.78 -13.85 -15.21
CA THR A 11 -6.30 -13.84 -13.83
C THR A 11 -4.94 -13.16 -13.83
N HIS A 12 -4.95 -11.82 -14.00
CA HIS A 12 -3.75 -11.01 -13.90
C HIS A 12 -3.28 -11.11 -12.47
N LYS A 13 -2.07 -11.64 -12.31
CA LYS A 13 -1.34 -11.57 -11.05
C LYS A 13 -1.26 -10.10 -10.67
N LYS A 14 -1.86 -9.73 -9.54
CA LYS A 14 -1.73 -8.36 -9.04
C LYS A 14 -0.46 -8.29 -8.23
N ILE A 15 0.37 -7.31 -8.55
CA ILE A 15 1.49 -6.93 -7.69
C ILE A 15 0.96 -6.07 -6.55
N GLY A 16 1.77 -5.85 -5.51
CA GLY A 16 1.34 -4.97 -4.44
C GLY A 16 2.20 -5.07 -3.20
N TYR A 17 1.63 -4.63 -2.09
CA TYR A 17 2.29 -4.61 -0.80
C TYR A 17 1.50 -5.36 0.25
N ILE A 18 2.17 -6.16 1.05
CA ILE A 18 1.64 -6.63 2.33
C ILE A 18 2.49 -6.04 3.44
N CYS A 19 1.86 -5.48 4.47
CA CYS A 19 2.53 -5.13 5.71
C CYS A 19 2.00 -5.98 6.87
N VAL A 20 2.92 -6.62 7.60
CA VAL A 20 2.62 -7.45 8.76
C VAL A 20 3.27 -6.84 10.01
N PRO A 21 2.56 -6.72 11.15
CA PRO A 21 3.13 -6.17 12.38
C PRO A 21 4.42 -6.90 12.77
N TYR A 22 5.46 -6.13 13.13
CA TYR A 22 6.76 -6.68 13.49
C TYR A 22 7.10 -6.34 14.94
N LYS A 23 6.99 -7.35 15.81
CA LYS A 23 7.25 -7.26 17.25
C LYS A 23 8.47 -8.07 17.70
N HIS A 24 9.23 -8.64 16.75
CA HIS A 24 10.32 -9.60 17.01
C HIS A 24 9.88 -10.84 17.80
N ASP A 25 8.60 -11.20 17.69
CA ASP A 25 8.03 -12.42 18.24
C ASP A 25 8.16 -13.60 17.25
N ASN A 26 7.86 -14.81 17.72
CA ASN A 26 7.92 -16.02 16.90
C ASN A 26 7.07 -15.90 15.62
N PHE A 27 5.91 -15.22 15.71
CA PHE A 27 5.04 -14.97 14.57
C PHE A 27 5.76 -14.13 13.50
N SER A 28 6.23 -12.94 13.85
CA SER A 28 6.80 -11.99 12.90
C SER A 28 8.15 -12.46 12.34
N VAL A 29 8.93 -13.23 13.11
CA VAL A 29 10.12 -13.95 12.62
C VAL A 29 9.74 -15.02 11.59
N SER A 30 8.72 -15.84 11.87
CA SER A 30 8.28 -16.87 10.92
C SER A 30 7.79 -16.31 9.59
N VAL A 31 7.12 -15.15 9.61
CA VAL A 31 6.69 -14.42 8.41
C VAL A 31 7.89 -13.93 7.62
N LYS A 32 8.88 -13.32 8.29
CA LYS A 32 10.13 -12.87 7.65
C LYS A 32 10.85 -14.01 6.93
N ASP A 33 11.00 -15.16 7.59
CA ASP A 33 11.69 -16.32 7.01
C ASP A 33 10.92 -16.87 5.81
N TYR A 34 9.60 -16.98 5.93
CA TYR A 34 8.73 -17.40 4.83
C TYR A 34 8.84 -16.46 3.61
N TRP A 35 8.81 -15.14 3.80
CA TRP A 35 8.94 -14.17 2.70
C TRP A 35 10.34 -14.19 2.08
N THR A 36 11.39 -14.33 2.88
CA THR A 36 12.78 -14.41 2.41
C THR A 36 12.95 -15.58 1.43
N LEU A 37 12.39 -16.74 1.75
CA LEU A 37 12.44 -17.95 0.95
C LEU A 37 11.50 -17.94 -0.26
N SER A 38 10.43 -17.14 -0.22
CA SER A 38 9.43 -17.09 -1.28
C SER A 38 9.92 -16.31 -2.51
N LYS A 39 9.68 -16.86 -3.71
CA LYS A 39 9.91 -16.16 -4.98
C LYS A 39 8.84 -15.10 -5.29
N ASN A 40 7.75 -15.07 -4.53
CA ASN A 40 6.67 -14.11 -4.72
C ASN A 40 7.06 -12.70 -4.26
N PHE A 41 8.03 -12.57 -3.35
CA PHE A 41 8.48 -11.27 -2.83
C PHE A 41 9.70 -10.75 -3.57
N SER A 42 9.54 -9.59 -4.21
CA SER A 42 10.63 -8.89 -4.91
C SER A 42 11.50 -8.09 -3.95
N SER A 43 10.90 -7.57 -2.87
CA SER A 43 11.61 -6.83 -1.84
C SER A 43 10.91 -6.91 -0.49
N ILE A 44 11.71 -6.84 0.57
CA ILE A 44 11.22 -6.87 1.96
C ILE A 44 11.93 -5.78 2.74
N TYR A 45 11.17 -5.02 3.52
CA TYR A 45 11.69 -3.93 4.33
C TYR A 45 11.21 -4.02 5.77
N PHE A 46 12.07 -3.64 6.71
CA PHE A 46 11.63 -3.20 8.01
C PHE A 46 11.25 -1.71 7.94
N VAL A 47 10.05 -1.36 8.40
CA VAL A 47 9.48 -0.03 8.22
C VAL A 47 8.89 0.53 9.50
N THR A 48 8.89 1.87 9.59
CA THR A 48 8.01 2.58 10.53
C THR A 48 6.77 3.06 9.80
N ALA A 49 5.61 2.64 10.28
CA ALA A 49 4.29 3.09 9.83
C ALA A 49 3.85 4.34 10.61
N THR A 50 3.27 5.29 9.91
CA THR A 50 2.59 6.45 10.49
C THR A 50 1.20 6.51 9.90
N PHE A 51 0.20 6.08 10.67
CA PHE A 51 -1.19 6.07 10.28
C PHE A 51 -1.85 7.43 10.55
N SER A 52 -2.80 7.82 9.70
CA SER A 52 -3.63 8.99 9.96
C SER A 52 -4.51 8.79 11.21
N ASP A 53 -4.80 9.88 11.92
CA ASP A 53 -5.72 9.84 13.05
C ASP A 53 -7.15 9.44 12.62
N ASP A 54 -7.54 9.79 11.39
CA ASP A 54 -8.87 9.50 10.84
C ASP A 54 -9.16 8.01 10.68
N ILE A 55 -8.10 7.18 10.62
CA ILE A 55 -8.26 5.75 10.39
C ILE A 55 -8.27 4.92 11.68
N LYS A 56 -7.92 5.54 12.82
CA LYS A 56 -7.89 4.88 14.14
C LYS A 56 -9.21 4.18 14.51
N PRO A 57 -10.41 4.73 14.22
CA PRO A 57 -11.67 4.03 14.49
C PRO A 57 -11.79 2.69 13.74
N TYR A 58 -11.18 2.57 12.57
CA TYR A 58 -11.23 1.36 11.74
C TYR A 58 -10.12 0.37 12.09
N PHE A 59 -8.95 0.84 12.52
CA PHE A 59 -7.79 -0.01 12.82
C PHE A 59 -7.15 0.31 14.17
N PRO A 60 -7.88 0.18 15.29
CA PRO A 60 -7.42 0.64 16.60
C PRO A 60 -6.20 -0.11 17.15
N SER A 61 -5.94 -1.34 16.69
CA SER A 61 -4.81 -2.17 17.10
C SER A 61 -3.59 -2.09 16.17
N SER A 62 -3.56 -1.10 15.27
CA SER A 62 -2.39 -0.83 14.40
C SER A 62 -1.15 -0.47 15.23
N THR A 63 0.02 -0.89 14.77
CA THR A 63 1.31 -0.64 15.45
C THR A 63 2.16 0.38 14.69
N ASN A 64 3.38 0.67 15.18
CA ASN A 64 4.30 1.57 14.46
C ASN A 64 5.34 0.83 13.62
N HIS A 65 5.55 -0.47 13.87
CA HIS A 65 6.62 -1.25 13.23
C HIS A 65 6.05 -2.42 12.44
N TYR A 66 6.48 -2.55 11.19
CA TYR A 66 5.98 -3.55 10.25
C TYR A 66 7.13 -4.15 9.42
N LEU A 67 6.92 -5.38 8.96
CA LEU A 67 7.58 -5.88 7.76
C LEU A 67 6.71 -5.49 6.57
N LEU A 68 7.30 -4.83 5.58
CA LEU A 68 6.65 -4.47 4.32
C LEU A 68 7.25 -5.32 3.20
N GLY A 69 6.45 -6.18 2.57
CA GLY A 69 6.87 -6.99 1.44
C GLY A 69 6.18 -6.54 0.15
N LYS A 70 6.95 -6.27 -0.91
CA LYS A 70 6.41 -6.09 -2.26
C LYS A 70 6.25 -7.47 -2.89
N PHE A 71 5.02 -7.86 -3.20
CA PHE A 71 4.69 -9.15 -3.81
C PHE A 71 4.39 -8.99 -5.31
N ASN A 72 4.56 -10.08 -6.05
CA ASN A 72 4.33 -10.15 -7.49
C ASN A 72 3.00 -10.81 -7.87
N ASP A 73 2.36 -11.50 -6.91
CA ASP A 73 1.13 -12.26 -7.10
C ASP A 73 0.30 -12.27 -5.80
N ASP A 74 -0.83 -11.56 -5.79
CA ASP A 74 -1.72 -11.50 -4.63
C ASP A 74 -2.47 -12.81 -4.37
N ALA A 75 -2.62 -13.70 -5.36
CA ALA A 75 -3.33 -14.96 -5.17
C ALA A 75 -2.68 -15.83 -4.08
N ASP A 76 -1.35 -15.86 -4.01
CA ASP A 76 -0.60 -16.54 -2.94
C ASP A 76 -0.82 -15.86 -1.58
N ILE A 77 -0.91 -14.53 -1.55
CA ILE A 77 -1.17 -13.76 -0.33
C ILE A 77 -2.56 -14.07 0.22
N ILE A 78 -3.59 -14.01 -0.63
CA ILE A 78 -4.97 -14.31 -0.24
C ILE A 78 -5.11 -15.77 0.19
N LYS A 79 -4.53 -16.71 -0.56
CA LYS A 79 -4.57 -18.15 -0.24
C LYS A 79 -3.93 -18.44 1.12
N ASN A 80 -2.86 -17.73 1.47
CA ASN A 80 -2.13 -17.94 2.72
C ASN A 80 -2.51 -16.94 3.83
N HIS A 81 -3.61 -16.19 3.72
CA HIS A 81 -3.98 -15.09 4.64
C HIS A 81 -3.84 -15.43 6.12
N LYS A 82 -4.18 -16.67 6.54
CA LYS A 82 -4.08 -17.13 7.93
C LYS A 82 -2.67 -17.04 8.51
N LYS A 83 -1.63 -17.18 7.68
CA LYS A 83 -0.22 -17.04 8.10
C LYS A 83 0.15 -15.61 8.48
N PHE A 84 -0.67 -14.64 8.07
CA PHE A 84 -0.42 -13.21 8.27
C PHE A 84 -1.43 -12.60 9.26
N MET A 85 -2.31 -13.40 9.86
CA MET A 85 -3.24 -12.94 10.88
C MET A 85 -2.57 -12.91 12.25
N ASN A 86 -2.81 -11.84 12.99
CA ASN A 86 -2.41 -11.64 14.38
C ASN A 86 -3.45 -10.70 15.04
N ASP A 87 -3.26 -10.36 16.31
CA ASP A 87 -4.08 -9.39 17.06
C ASP A 87 -4.07 -7.99 16.45
N SER A 88 -2.92 -7.60 15.89
CA SER A 88 -2.73 -6.36 15.15
C SER A 88 -2.95 -6.62 13.66
N PRO A 89 -3.61 -5.70 12.92
CA PRO A 89 -3.97 -5.93 11.53
C PRO A 89 -2.73 -5.95 10.63
N SER A 90 -2.71 -6.92 9.73
CA SER A 90 -1.89 -6.93 8.53
C SER A 90 -2.70 -6.34 7.37
N PHE A 91 -2.07 -5.48 6.57
CA PHE A 91 -2.72 -4.79 5.45
C PHE A 91 -2.15 -5.29 4.13
N VAL A 92 -3.02 -5.57 3.16
CA VAL A 92 -2.67 -6.00 1.81
C VAL A 92 -3.21 -4.98 0.83
N PHE A 93 -2.32 -4.40 0.05
CA PHE A 93 -2.61 -3.43 -0.99
C PHE A 93 -2.34 -4.07 -2.35
N SER A 94 -3.35 -4.66 -2.97
CA SER A 94 -3.25 -5.24 -4.31
C SER A 94 -3.42 -4.14 -5.35
N ILE A 95 -2.38 -3.86 -6.14
CA ILE A 95 -2.42 -2.84 -7.19
C ILE A 95 -3.27 -3.38 -8.34
N ASN A 96 -4.35 -2.66 -8.65
CA ASN A 96 -5.24 -2.97 -9.75
C ASN A 96 -4.74 -2.32 -11.04
N ASP A 97 -4.34 -1.05 -10.95
CA ASP A 97 -3.97 -0.22 -12.09
C ASP A 97 -2.71 0.57 -11.75
N GLU A 98 -1.64 0.38 -12.52
CA GLU A 98 -0.47 1.23 -12.45
C GLU A 98 -0.73 2.55 -13.16
N LEU A 99 -0.47 3.68 -12.49
CA LEU A 99 -0.60 5.01 -13.08
C LEU A 99 0.64 5.33 -13.93
N PHE A 100 1.81 5.13 -13.36
CA PHE A 100 3.09 5.20 -14.06
C PHE A 100 4.20 4.59 -13.21
N GLU A 101 5.30 4.28 -13.88
CA GLU A 101 6.61 4.03 -13.31
C GLU A 101 7.64 4.89 -14.05
N ARG A 102 8.66 5.39 -13.33
CA ARG A 102 9.80 6.08 -13.93
C ARG A 102 11.10 5.62 -13.28
N ASN A 103 12.17 5.63 -14.08
CA ASN A 103 13.49 5.28 -13.57
C ASN A 103 14.07 6.46 -12.79
N ILE A 104 14.20 6.28 -11.47
CA ILE A 104 14.85 7.24 -10.56
C ILE A 104 16.12 6.57 -10.04
N LYS A 105 17.25 7.29 -10.08
CA LYS A 105 18.55 6.75 -9.62
C LYS A 105 18.61 6.54 -8.12
N GLN A 106 17.89 7.38 -7.37
CA GLN A 106 17.79 7.30 -5.92
C GLN A 106 17.06 6.03 -5.50
N MET A 107 17.44 5.50 -4.33
CA MET A 107 16.74 4.37 -3.73
C MET A 107 15.35 4.80 -3.26
N GLN A 108 14.36 3.93 -3.41
CA GLN A 108 13.06 4.08 -2.75
C GLN A 108 13.26 4.10 -1.23
N ARG A 109 12.78 5.16 -0.57
CA ARG A 109 12.90 5.32 0.89
C ARG A 109 11.56 5.44 1.60
N PHE A 110 10.49 5.57 0.84
CA PHE A 110 9.17 5.85 1.39
C PHE A 110 8.07 5.26 0.51
N VAL A 111 7.02 4.78 1.17
CA VAL A 111 5.76 4.41 0.52
C VAL A 111 4.66 5.18 1.23
N SER A 112 3.94 6.03 0.52
CA SER A 112 2.81 6.77 1.08
C SER A 112 1.51 6.31 0.46
N ILE A 113 0.55 5.94 1.31
CA ILE A 113 -0.71 5.34 0.90
C ILE A 113 -1.85 6.25 1.35
N TYR A 114 -2.79 6.44 0.44
CA TYR A 114 -3.91 7.36 0.58
C TYR A 114 -5.21 6.67 0.21
N TYR A 115 -6.32 7.24 0.64
CA TYR A 115 -7.64 6.92 0.12
C TYR A 115 -8.34 8.18 -0.40
N VAL A 116 -9.25 7.99 -1.34
CA VAL A 116 -10.10 9.08 -1.86
C VAL A 116 -11.57 8.79 -1.58
N GLU A 117 -12.33 9.83 -1.26
CA GLU A 117 -13.77 9.69 -1.03
C GLU A 117 -14.53 9.49 -2.34
N PHE A 118 -14.06 10.09 -3.43
CA PHE A 118 -14.61 9.96 -4.78
C PHE A 118 -13.48 9.66 -5.77
N ASN A 119 -13.74 8.76 -6.71
CA ASN A 119 -12.78 8.32 -7.74
C ASN A 119 -13.40 8.29 -9.13
N ASP A 120 -14.25 9.27 -9.44
CA ASP A 120 -14.71 9.46 -10.82
C ASP A 120 -13.54 9.79 -11.76
N GLN A 121 -13.82 9.80 -13.06
CA GLN A 121 -12.78 10.01 -14.08
C GLN A 121 -12.10 11.38 -13.96
N GLU A 122 -12.82 12.40 -13.49
CA GLU A 122 -12.27 13.74 -13.28
C GLU A 122 -11.26 13.73 -12.14
N ALA A 123 -11.64 13.15 -10.99
CA ALA A 123 -10.75 12.99 -9.85
C ALA A 123 -9.50 12.18 -10.21
N ILE A 124 -9.65 11.05 -10.91
CA ILE A 124 -8.52 10.22 -11.37
C ILE A 124 -7.59 11.02 -12.29
N SER A 125 -8.15 11.81 -13.22
CA SER A 125 -7.38 12.67 -14.12
C SER A 125 -6.59 13.73 -13.34
N ASP A 126 -7.23 14.42 -12.39
CA ASP A 126 -6.58 15.45 -11.57
C ASP A 126 -5.48 14.89 -10.68
N ILE A 127 -5.72 13.75 -10.04
CA ILE A 127 -4.72 13.01 -9.26
C ILE A 127 -3.52 12.70 -10.15
N SER A 128 -3.76 12.08 -11.31
CA SER A 128 -2.70 11.68 -12.26
C SER A 128 -1.89 12.87 -12.75
N ASN A 129 -2.57 13.97 -13.12
CA ASN A 129 -1.96 15.20 -13.60
C ASN A 129 -1.08 15.90 -12.57
N VAL A 130 -1.39 15.77 -11.27
CA VAL A 130 -0.55 16.30 -10.19
C VAL A 130 0.62 15.36 -9.92
N ILE A 131 0.38 14.06 -9.75
CA ILE A 131 1.43 13.07 -9.39
C ILE A 131 2.48 12.98 -10.49
N VAL A 132 2.11 13.00 -11.77
CA VAL A 132 3.09 12.86 -12.87
C VAL A 132 4.14 13.98 -12.87
N LYS A 133 3.79 15.16 -12.36
CA LYS A 133 4.68 16.34 -12.24
C LYS A 133 5.61 16.28 -11.03
N LYS A 134 5.45 15.28 -10.15
CA LYS A 134 6.28 15.07 -8.96
C LYS A 134 7.49 14.23 -9.32
N ASP A 135 8.65 14.87 -9.34
CA ASP A 135 9.95 14.32 -9.77
C ASP A 135 10.47 13.18 -8.90
N ARG A 136 10.04 13.08 -7.63
CA ARG A 136 10.51 12.07 -6.66
C ARG A 136 9.60 10.87 -6.52
N ILE A 137 8.40 10.93 -7.11
CA ILE A 137 7.49 9.79 -7.15
C ILE A 137 8.01 8.85 -8.25
N GLN A 138 8.48 7.69 -7.83
CA GLN A 138 9.03 6.67 -8.71
C GLN A 138 7.92 5.86 -9.38
N GLN A 139 6.95 5.41 -8.57
CA GLN A 139 5.82 4.61 -9.03
C GLN A 139 4.55 5.11 -8.34
N ALA A 140 3.43 5.07 -9.05
CA ALA A 140 2.12 5.30 -8.48
C ALA A 140 1.11 4.29 -9.04
N GLY A 141 0.11 3.93 -8.24
CA GLY A 141 -0.95 3.03 -8.69
C GLY A 141 -2.18 3.07 -7.79
N PHE A 142 -3.31 2.64 -8.36
CA PHE A 142 -4.54 2.39 -7.64
C PHE A 142 -4.55 0.98 -7.09
N ALA A 143 -5.05 0.82 -5.86
CA ALA A 143 -5.04 -0.45 -5.17
C ALA A 143 -6.37 -0.75 -4.46
N HIS A 144 -6.56 -2.03 -4.18
CA HIS A 144 -7.54 -2.53 -3.24
C HIS A 144 -6.87 -2.85 -1.90
N LEU A 145 -7.47 -2.40 -0.79
CA LEU A 145 -7.08 -2.74 0.57
C LEU A 145 -7.88 -3.93 1.12
N SER A 146 -7.16 -5.01 1.41
CA SER A 146 -7.61 -6.12 2.24
C SER A 146 -6.92 -6.11 3.60
N VAL A 147 -7.63 -6.54 4.65
CA VAL A 147 -7.12 -6.53 6.03
C VAL A 147 -7.24 -7.92 6.64
N PHE A 148 -6.13 -8.44 7.16
CA PHE A 148 -6.06 -9.72 7.85
C PHE A 148 -5.80 -9.48 9.32
N CYS A 149 -6.76 -9.83 10.16
CA CYS A 149 -6.69 -9.62 11.60
C CYS A 149 -7.52 -10.69 12.32
N GLU A 150 -7.00 -11.27 13.39
CA GLU A 150 -7.77 -12.19 14.23
C GLU A 150 -8.93 -11.45 14.91
N ASN A 151 -8.64 -10.24 15.40
CA ASN A 151 -9.61 -9.35 15.99
C ASN A 151 -10.27 -8.49 14.91
N LYS A 152 -11.46 -8.92 14.46
CA LYS A 152 -12.21 -8.17 13.44
C LYS A 152 -12.50 -6.74 13.93
N PRO A 153 -12.20 -5.71 13.12
CA PRO A 153 -12.60 -4.35 13.42
C PRO A 153 -14.09 -4.22 13.67
N LYS A 154 -14.48 -3.31 14.57
CA LYS A 154 -15.89 -2.98 14.81
C LYS A 154 -16.54 -2.29 13.60
N PHE A 155 -15.75 -1.54 12.84
CA PHE A 155 -16.20 -0.77 11.68
C PHE A 155 -15.49 -1.24 10.42
N THR A 156 -16.24 -1.37 9.34
CA THR A 156 -15.68 -1.62 8.01
C THR A 156 -15.14 -0.31 7.44
N PHE A 157 -13.91 -0.34 6.94
CA PHE A 157 -13.34 0.80 6.24
C PHE A 157 -14.03 0.99 4.88
N PRO A 158 -14.65 2.14 4.60
CA PRO A 158 -15.54 2.29 3.43
C PRO A 158 -14.79 2.55 2.12
N TYR A 159 -13.47 2.80 2.16
CA TYR A 159 -12.68 3.23 1.01
C TYR A 159 -11.68 2.18 0.53
N SER A 160 -11.90 0.90 0.84
CA SER A 160 -10.98 -0.19 0.49
C SER A 160 -10.69 -0.30 -1.00
N ASP A 161 -11.62 0.04 -1.89
CA ASP A 161 -11.42 0.01 -3.35
C ASP A 161 -10.87 1.33 -3.93
N ARG A 162 -10.53 2.30 -3.07
CA ARG A 162 -10.17 3.67 -3.46
C ARG A 162 -8.81 4.06 -2.93
N ILE A 163 -7.85 3.14 -2.99
CA ILE A 163 -6.50 3.35 -2.46
C ILE A 163 -5.55 3.84 -3.54
N ILE A 164 -4.66 4.75 -3.18
CA ILE A 164 -3.57 5.23 -4.01
C ILE A 164 -2.26 4.95 -3.28
N ILE A 165 -1.31 4.34 -3.97
CA ILE A 165 0.04 4.07 -3.46
C ILE A 165 1.02 4.95 -4.21
N LEU A 166 1.88 5.66 -3.48
CA LEU A 166 3.00 6.43 -4.02
C LEU A 166 4.32 5.85 -3.49
N GLU A 167 5.16 5.35 -4.38
CA GLU A 167 6.54 4.97 -4.08
C GLU A 167 7.47 6.16 -4.32
N VAL A 168 8.21 6.58 -3.29
CA VAL A 168 9.04 7.79 -3.35
C VAL A 168 10.51 7.45 -3.20
N ALA A 169 11.29 7.89 -4.19
CA ALA A 169 12.73 7.73 -4.25
C ALA A 169 13.39 9.11 -4.06
N ASP A 170 14.02 9.27 -2.90
CA ASP A 170 14.51 10.57 -2.42
C ASP A 170 15.61 10.33 -1.38
N ASP A 171 16.63 11.18 -1.37
CA ASP A 171 17.79 11.09 -0.46
C ASP A 171 17.62 11.90 0.83
N ARG A 172 16.56 12.73 0.91
CA ARG A 172 16.23 13.52 2.10
C ARG A 172 15.77 12.65 3.28
N SER A 173 15.67 13.27 4.45
CA SER A 173 15.17 12.60 5.66
C SER A 173 13.72 12.12 5.50
N PRO A 174 13.29 11.06 6.23
CA PRO A 174 11.90 10.61 6.20
C PRO A 174 10.88 11.71 6.49
N GLN A 175 11.22 12.64 7.39
CA GLN A 175 10.36 13.80 7.71
C GLN A 175 10.21 14.76 6.52
N SER A 176 11.28 14.95 5.74
CA SER A 176 11.25 15.79 4.55
C SER A 176 10.46 15.13 3.42
N ILE A 177 10.61 13.81 3.26
CA ILE A 177 9.83 13.03 2.29
C ILE A 177 8.35 13.03 2.67
N CYS A 178 8.01 12.86 3.95
CA CYS A 178 6.64 12.97 4.44
C CYS A 178 6.02 14.34 4.11
N LYS A 179 6.76 15.45 4.35
CA LYS A 179 6.31 16.80 3.95
C LYS A 179 6.10 16.94 2.44
N TYR A 180 6.94 16.30 1.62
CA TYR A 180 6.75 16.27 0.16
C TYR A 180 5.47 15.54 -0.25
N CYS A 181 5.18 14.41 0.40
CA CYS A 181 3.96 13.63 0.21
C CYS A 181 2.72 14.42 0.63
N GLU A 182 2.75 15.09 1.79
CA GLU A 182 1.67 15.97 2.24
C GLU A 182 1.43 17.16 1.31
N LYS A 183 2.49 17.79 0.81
CA LYS A 183 2.35 18.86 -0.20
C LYS A 183 1.71 18.34 -1.48
N THR A 184 2.06 17.13 -1.91
CA THR A 184 1.46 16.49 -3.08
C THR A 184 -0.04 16.24 -2.86
N ARG A 185 -0.42 15.71 -1.70
CA ARG A 185 -1.83 15.56 -1.31
C ARG A 185 -2.58 16.90 -1.31
N GLN A 186 -1.98 17.96 -0.74
CA GLN A 186 -2.59 19.30 -0.77
C GLN A 186 -2.75 19.85 -2.19
N ASP A 187 -1.79 19.62 -3.08
CA ASP A 187 -1.90 20.03 -4.49
C ASP A 187 -3.04 19.31 -5.20
N ILE A 188 -3.29 18.03 -4.87
CA ILE A 188 -4.46 17.26 -5.33
C ILE A 188 -5.75 17.84 -4.73
N SER A 189 -5.78 18.16 -3.43
CA SER A 189 -6.95 18.79 -2.81
C SER A 189 -7.29 20.16 -3.39
N ARG A 190 -6.30 20.93 -3.88
CA ARG A 190 -6.54 22.19 -4.61
C ARG A 190 -7.25 21.99 -5.95
N LYS A 191 -7.34 20.75 -6.44
CA LYS A 191 -8.15 20.37 -7.61
C LYS A 191 -9.58 19.96 -7.27
N GLY A 192 -9.96 19.97 -5.99
CA GLY A 192 -11.29 19.55 -5.54
C GLY A 192 -11.38 18.08 -5.16
N VAL A 193 -10.27 17.33 -5.24
CA VAL A 193 -10.24 15.91 -4.86
C VAL A 193 -10.01 15.75 -3.35
N VAL A 194 -10.94 15.09 -2.66
CA VAL A 194 -10.79 14.74 -1.24
C VAL A 194 -9.91 13.49 -1.12
N MET A 195 -8.62 13.73 -0.93
CA MET A 195 -7.59 12.71 -0.75
C MET A 195 -7.01 12.79 0.68
N ASN A 196 -7.10 11.68 1.40
CA ASN A 196 -6.73 11.58 2.80
C ASN A 196 -5.59 10.58 2.98
N ASN A 197 -4.67 10.87 3.90
CA ASN A 197 -3.61 9.92 4.23
C ASN A 197 -4.22 8.68 4.91
N LEU A 198 -3.81 7.50 4.46
CA LEU A 198 -4.09 6.24 5.15
C LEU A 198 -2.92 5.92 6.07
N VAL A 199 -1.76 5.69 5.46
CA VAL A 199 -0.53 5.31 6.15
C VAL A 199 0.67 5.75 5.33
N SER A 200 1.74 6.13 6.01
CA SER A 200 3.04 6.35 5.42
C SER A 200 4.08 5.42 6.02
N PHE A 201 4.86 4.74 5.17
CA PHE A 201 5.93 3.85 5.56
C PHE A 201 7.28 4.50 5.28
N SER A 202 8.05 4.74 6.34
CA SER A 202 9.48 5.05 6.23
C SER A 202 10.26 3.75 6.13
N LEU A 203 10.95 3.52 5.00
CA LEU A 203 11.75 2.32 4.79
C LEU A 203 13.07 2.44 5.55
N LEU A 204 13.25 1.65 6.62
CA LEU A 204 14.40 1.74 7.51
C LEU A 204 15.54 0.84 7.05
N GLU A 205 15.23 -0.42 6.79
CA GLU A 205 16.19 -1.46 6.40
C GLU A 205 15.61 -2.32 5.29
N LYS A 206 16.42 -2.64 4.27
CA LYS A 206 16.07 -3.59 3.22
C LYS A 206 16.59 -4.97 3.61
N LEU A 207 15.68 -5.93 3.74
CA LEU A 207 15.95 -7.31 4.14
C LEU A 207 16.08 -8.26 2.94
N LYS A 208 15.47 -7.89 1.80
CA LYS A 208 15.56 -8.58 0.50
C LYS A 208 15.36 -7.57 -0.63
#